data_AF-Q799T3-F1
#
_entry.id   AF-Q799T3-F1
#
_cell.length_a   1.000
_cell.length_b   1.000
_cell.length_c   1.000
_cell.angle_alpha   90.00
_cell.angle_beta   90.00
_cell.angle_gamma   90.00
#
_symmetry.space_group_name_H-M   'P 1'
#
loop_
_entity.id
_entity.type
_entity.pdbx_description
1 polymer ?
#
loop_
_entity_poly.entity_id
_entity_poly.type
_entity_poly.pdbx_seq_one_letter_code
_entity_poly.pdbx_strand_id
1 'polypeptide(L)'
;MKKGLLAALAGFLTLAMAQKFSVEAGAGFYGGFGGQLAVVAEDLAPGLPLGVRLGVGFATSDALDDGYDLGGGTTWGDVKEAGKFSEWGQNVTLSLDVLYKPSGLGLPVEVAPYFGVRYNFFSGGYTDPEDNLTIKAQTISSNQLGLGLGVRAAYPLMPNLSLVGDLGVDYYF
;
A
#
# COMPACT_ATOMS: atom_id res chain seq x y z
N MET A 1 39.68 -15.20 -8.32
CA MET A 1 38.41 -14.42 -8.30
C MET A 1 37.29 -15.04 -9.15
N LYS A 2 37.54 -15.58 -10.36
CA LYS A 2 36.49 -16.13 -11.24
C LYS A 2 35.77 -17.40 -10.71
N LYS A 3 36.47 -18.29 -9.99
CA LYS A 3 35.89 -19.55 -9.47
C LYS A 3 34.94 -19.38 -8.28
N GLY A 4 35.16 -18.36 -7.44
CA GLY A 4 34.27 -18.04 -6.32
C GLY A 4 32.96 -17.38 -6.77
N LEU A 5 33.03 -16.57 -7.83
CA LEU A 5 31.84 -15.96 -8.43
C LEU A 5 30.95 -17.00 -9.13
N LEU A 6 31.55 -17.98 -9.81
CA LEU A 6 30.83 -19.10 -10.42
C LEU A 6 30.24 -20.07 -9.39
N ALA A 7 30.92 -20.30 -8.26
CA ALA A 7 30.37 -21.10 -7.16
C ALA A 7 29.23 -20.38 -6.43
N ALA A 8 29.32 -19.05 -6.25
CA ALA A 8 28.23 -18.24 -5.72
C ALA A 8 27.05 -18.21 -6.69
N LEU A 9 27.28 -18.03 -7.99
CA LEU A 9 26.24 -18.03 -9.02
C LEU A 9 25.58 -19.42 -9.18
N ALA A 10 26.36 -20.50 -9.07
CA ALA A 10 25.84 -21.86 -9.03
C ALA A 10 25.04 -22.14 -7.74
N GLY A 11 25.45 -21.58 -6.59
CA GLY A 11 24.69 -21.62 -5.34
C GLY A 11 23.36 -20.86 -5.42
N PHE A 12 23.33 -19.70 -6.10
CA PHE A 12 22.10 -18.98 -6.41
C PHE A 12 21.18 -19.76 -7.37
N LEU A 13 21.75 -20.53 -8.31
CA LEU A 13 20.99 -21.36 -9.24
C LEU A 13 20.48 -22.68 -8.62
N THR A 14 21.14 -23.22 -7.60
CA THR A 14 20.67 -24.44 -6.88
C THR A 14 19.66 -24.13 -5.76
N LEU A 15 19.56 -22.88 -5.31
CA LEU A 15 18.53 -22.40 -4.37
C LEU A 15 17.15 -22.20 -5.03
N ALA A 16 17.05 -22.30 -6.36
CA ALA A 16 15.83 -22.00 -7.13
C ALA A 16 14.69 -23.04 -7.02
N MET A 17 14.81 -24.06 -6.16
CA MET A 17 13.97 -25.28 -6.29
C MET A 17 12.73 -25.34 -5.39
N ALA A 18 12.34 -24.27 -4.67
CA ALA A 18 11.07 -24.26 -3.92
C ALA A 18 10.45 -22.87 -3.67
N GLN A 19 10.87 -21.84 -4.40
CA GLN A 19 10.34 -20.48 -4.20
C GLN A 19 8.86 -20.43 -4.63
N LYS A 20 8.01 -19.91 -3.75
CA LYS A 20 6.58 -19.73 -4.02
C LYS A 20 6.33 -18.30 -4.41
N PHE A 21 5.73 -18.10 -5.57
CA PHE A 21 5.23 -16.81 -6.02
C PHE A 21 3.72 -16.84 -6.05
N SER A 22 3.09 -15.81 -5.51
CA SER A 22 1.65 -15.60 -5.57
C SER A 22 1.33 -14.18 -5.98
N VAL A 23 0.18 -14.01 -6.61
CA VAL A 23 -0.42 -12.71 -6.89
C VAL A 23 -1.54 -12.52 -5.89
N GLU A 24 -1.52 -11.38 -5.19
CA GLU A 24 -2.51 -11.01 -4.19
C GLU A 24 -3.30 -9.80 -4.70
N ALA A 25 -4.62 -9.87 -4.61
CA ALA A 25 -5.52 -8.76 -4.85
C ALA A 25 -6.33 -8.50 -3.58
N GLY A 26 -6.39 -7.24 -3.15
CA GLY A 26 -7.09 -6.83 -1.94
C GLY A 26 -7.94 -5.59 -2.18
N ALA A 27 -9.02 -5.45 -1.42
CA ALA A 27 -9.85 -4.25 -1.36
C ALA A 27 -10.07 -3.89 0.12
N GLY A 28 -10.14 -2.61 0.45
CA GLY A 28 -10.24 -2.17 1.84
C GLY A 28 -10.03 -0.68 2.03
N PHE A 29 -9.57 -0.32 3.23
CA PHE A 29 -9.37 1.05 3.67
C PHE A 29 -7.88 1.40 3.79
N TYR A 30 -7.49 2.53 3.19
CA TYR A 30 -6.13 3.09 3.23
C TYR A 30 -6.19 4.62 3.30
N GLY A 31 -6.77 5.17 4.38
CA GLY A 31 -7.11 6.60 4.47
C GLY A 31 -8.35 7.00 3.65
N GLY A 32 -8.78 6.13 2.74
CA GLY A 32 -10.09 6.10 2.08
C GLY A 32 -10.32 4.72 1.45
N PHE A 33 -11.43 4.53 0.74
CA PHE A 33 -11.73 3.22 0.14
C PHE A 33 -10.92 2.99 -1.14
N GLY A 34 -10.42 1.78 -1.31
CA GLY A 34 -9.54 1.43 -2.42
C GLY A 34 -9.20 -0.05 -2.49
N GLY A 35 -8.10 -0.35 -3.15
CA GLY A 35 -7.56 -1.70 -3.24
C GLY A 35 -6.09 -1.74 -3.62
N GLN A 36 -5.53 -2.94 -3.56
CA GLN A 36 -4.13 -3.21 -3.89
C GLN A 36 -3.98 -4.44 -4.78
N LEU A 37 -2.94 -4.42 -5.58
CA LEU A 37 -2.40 -5.58 -6.30
C LEU A 37 -0.95 -5.78 -5.88
N ALA A 38 -0.57 -7.00 -5.54
CA ALA A 38 0.77 -7.30 -5.08
C ALA A 38 1.27 -8.64 -5.58
N VAL A 39 2.60 -8.78 -5.64
CA VAL A 39 3.29 -10.04 -5.82
C VAL A 39 3.98 -10.40 -4.52
N VAL A 40 3.76 -11.61 -4.04
CA VAL A 40 4.40 -12.15 -2.84
C VAL A 40 5.34 -13.27 -3.23
N ALA A 41 6.59 -13.16 -2.80
CA ALA A 41 7.61 -14.19 -2.94
C ALA A 41 7.93 -14.78 -1.57
N GLU A 42 7.79 -16.08 -1.42
CA GLU A 42 7.92 -16.82 -0.16
C GLU A 42 8.85 -18.02 -0.35
N ASP A 43 9.31 -18.60 0.77
CA ASP A 43 10.25 -19.72 0.78
C ASP A 43 11.53 -19.40 -0.03
N LEU A 44 12.06 -18.18 0.17
CA LEU A 44 13.18 -17.62 -0.61
C LEU A 44 14.46 -18.44 -0.51
N ALA A 45 14.69 -19.10 0.63
CA ALA A 45 15.79 -20.02 0.88
C ALA A 45 15.36 -21.14 1.83
N PRO A 46 15.97 -22.33 1.77
CA PRO A 46 15.67 -23.43 2.68
C PRO A 46 15.83 -23.01 4.16
N GLY A 47 14.75 -23.17 4.94
CA GLY A 47 14.73 -22.86 6.37
C GLY A 47 14.68 -21.36 6.72
N LEU A 48 14.55 -20.47 5.73
CA LEU A 48 14.41 -19.04 5.96
C LEU A 48 12.92 -18.66 6.02
N PRO A 49 12.38 -18.28 7.19
CA PRO A 49 10.98 -17.90 7.36
C PRO A 49 10.72 -16.46 6.88
N LEU A 50 11.23 -16.09 5.70
CA LEU A 50 11.06 -14.76 5.14
C LEU A 50 10.29 -14.81 3.82
N GLY A 51 9.42 -13.81 3.65
CA GLY A 51 8.80 -13.48 2.39
C GLY A 51 9.00 -12.00 2.07
N VAL A 52 8.80 -11.65 0.80
CA VAL A 52 8.80 -10.26 0.33
C VAL A 52 7.52 -10.02 -0.45
N ARG A 53 6.85 -8.89 -0.20
CA ARG A 53 5.69 -8.45 -0.96
C ARG A 53 5.96 -7.10 -1.60
N LEU A 54 5.75 -7.02 -2.91
CA LEU A 54 5.78 -5.78 -3.68
C LEU A 54 4.35 -5.46 -4.12
N GLY A 55 3.81 -4.34 -3.67
CA GLY A 55 2.43 -3.93 -3.93
C GLY A 55 2.32 -2.57 -4.60
N VAL A 56 1.22 -2.41 -5.34
CA VAL A 56 0.68 -1.12 -5.79
C VAL A 56 -0.75 -0.98 -5.31
N GLY A 57 -1.05 0.12 -4.62
CA GLY A 57 -2.37 0.45 -4.10
C GLY A 57 -2.95 1.69 -4.77
N PHE A 58 -4.27 1.72 -4.91
CA PHE A 58 -5.04 2.92 -5.25
C PHE A 58 -6.15 3.09 -4.23
N ALA A 59 -6.27 4.29 -3.66
CA ALA A 59 -7.36 4.63 -2.76
C ALA A 59 -7.85 6.05 -3.00
N THR A 60 -9.16 6.24 -2.79
CA THR A 60 -9.73 7.57 -2.62
C THR A 60 -9.15 8.24 -1.37
N SER A 61 -9.09 9.56 -1.37
CA SER A 61 -8.59 10.36 -0.25
C SER A 61 -9.37 11.66 -0.18
N ASP A 62 -9.47 12.20 1.03
CA ASP A 62 -9.76 13.61 1.21
C ASP A 62 -8.55 14.47 0.78
N ALA A 63 -8.79 15.67 0.26
CA ALA A 63 -7.72 16.51 -0.27
C ALA A 63 -7.49 17.79 0.53
N LEU A 64 -8.57 18.41 0.99
CA LEU A 64 -8.60 19.63 1.76
C LEU A 64 -9.47 19.41 2.99
N ASP A 65 -8.95 19.80 4.16
CA ASP A 65 -9.73 19.70 5.40
C ASP A 65 -10.91 20.68 5.36
N ASP A 66 -12.13 20.13 5.24
CA ASP A 66 -13.38 20.89 5.25
C ASP A 66 -13.60 21.73 6.52
N GLY A 67 -12.98 21.34 7.63
CA GLY A 67 -13.01 22.06 8.90
C GLY A 67 -11.98 23.18 9.01
N TYR A 68 -11.10 23.35 8.02
CA TYR A 68 -10.05 24.37 8.07
C TYR A 68 -10.63 25.79 7.92
N ASP A 69 -10.37 26.66 8.90
CA ASP A 69 -10.80 28.07 8.91
C ASP A 69 -9.97 28.90 7.91
N LEU A 70 -10.64 29.46 6.93
CA LEU A 70 -10.05 30.34 5.91
C LEU A 70 -9.96 31.80 6.39
N GLY A 71 -10.51 32.10 7.56
CA GLY A 71 -10.52 33.41 8.20
C GLY A 71 -11.93 33.88 8.52
N GLY A 72 -12.09 34.53 9.68
CA GLY A 72 -13.38 35.09 10.09
C GLY A 72 -14.40 34.04 10.55
N GLY A 73 -13.99 32.78 10.75
CA GLY A 73 -14.85 31.68 11.16
C GLY A 73 -15.53 30.94 10.00
N THR A 74 -15.17 31.26 8.76
CA THR A 74 -15.65 30.58 7.55
C THR A 74 -14.69 29.45 7.19
N THR A 75 -15.19 28.22 7.07
CA THR A 75 -14.34 27.07 6.73
C THR A 75 -14.25 26.80 5.22
N TRP A 76 -13.33 25.92 4.81
CA TRP A 76 -13.31 25.39 3.44
C TRP A 76 -14.64 24.72 3.07
N GLY A 77 -15.24 23.95 4.00
CA GLY A 77 -16.55 23.33 3.80
C GLY A 77 -17.67 24.33 3.50
N ASP A 78 -17.70 25.48 4.18
CA ASP A 78 -18.68 26.55 3.93
C ASP A 78 -18.53 27.13 2.51
N VAL A 79 -17.28 27.38 2.10
CA VAL A 79 -16.96 27.90 0.76
C VAL A 79 -17.26 26.87 -0.33
N LYS A 80 -16.93 25.60 -0.08
CA LYS A 80 -17.22 24.48 -0.99
C LYS A 80 -18.72 24.33 -1.24
N GLU A 81 -19.54 24.40 -0.19
CA GLU A 81 -20.99 24.33 -0.30
C GLU A 81 -21.57 25.54 -1.04
N ALA A 82 -21.15 26.76 -0.67
CA ALA A 82 -21.64 28.00 -1.30
C ALA A 82 -21.29 28.08 -2.80
N GLY A 83 -20.09 27.62 -3.17
CA GLY A 83 -19.59 27.61 -4.55
C GLY A 83 -19.98 26.36 -5.34
N LYS A 84 -20.56 25.33 -4.69
CA LYS A 84 -20.81 23.99 -5.24
C LYS A 84 -19.57 23.35 -5.88
N PHE A 85 -18.42 23.52 -5.24
CA PHE A 85 -17.17 22.95 -5.76
C PHE A 85 -17.15 21.43 -5.61
N SER A 86 -16.57 20.75 -6.58
CA SER A 86 -16.40 19.30 -6.54
C SER A 86 -14.97 18.97 -6.12
N GLU A 87 -14.83 18.34 -4.96
CA GLU A 87 -13.54 17.94 -4.40
C GLU A 87 -13.20 16.50 -4.75
N TRP A 88 -11.92 16.24 -5.00
CA TRP A 88 -11.39 14.91 -5.28
C TRP A 88 -10.00 14.75 -4.66
N GLY A 89 -9.69 13.52 -4.26
CA GLY A 89 -8.37 13.16 -3.79
C GLY A 89 -8.11 11.67 -4.00
N GLN A 90 -6.85 11.35 -4.23
CA GLN A 90 -6.40 9.97 -4.41
C GLN A 90 -4.97 9.78 -3.91
N ASN A 91 -4.70 8.55 -3.51
CA ASN A 91 -3.37 8.05 -3.19
C ASN A 91 -3.05 6.88 -4.12
N VAL A 92 -1.88 6.95 -4.77
CA VAL A 92 -1.26 5.79 -5.41
C VAL A 92 -0.03 5.42 -4.59
N THR A 93 0.00 4.20 -4.06
CA THR A 93 1.05 3.79 -3.12
C THR A 93 1.83 2.62 -3.69
N LEU A 94 3.16 2.76 -3.75
CA LEU A 94 4.08 1.63 -3.95
C LEU A 94 4.56 1.14 -2.59
N SER A 95 4.46 -0.15 -2.34
CA SER A 95 4.84 -0.77 -1.07
C SER A 95 5.82 -1.92 -1.27
N LEU A 96 6.85 -1.98 -0.42
CA LEU A 96 7.75 -3.13 -0.33
C LEU A 96 7.81 -3.58 1.12
N ASP A 97 7.31 -4.80 1.37
CA ASP A 97 7.24 -5.41 2.70
C ASP A 97 8.18 -6.59 2.83
N VAL A 98 8.83 -6.70 3.99
CA VAL A 98 9.49 -7.91 4.45
C VAL A 98 8.58 -8.60 5.45
N LEU A 99 8.16 -9.83 5.13
CA LEU A 99 7.28 -10.64 5.95
C LEU A 99 8.09 -11.67 6.71
N TYR A 100 7.84 -11.81 8.01
CA TYR A 100 8.40 -12.88 8.83
C TYR A 100 7.32 -13.92 9.14
N LYS A 101 7.57 -15.20 8.85
CA LYS A 101 6.63 -16.30 9.03
C LYS A 101 6.97 -17.14 10.27
N PRO A 102 6.33 -16.91 11.43
CA PRO A 102 6.63 -17.66 12.63
C PRO A 102 6.27 -19.14 12.40
N SER A 103 7.24 -20.02 12.61
CA SER A 103 7.01 -21.46 12.54
C SER A 103 6.36 -21.97 13.83
N GLY A 104 5.52 -23.00 13.73
CA GLY A 104 5.03 -23.72 14.91
C GLY A 104 3.93 -23.01 15.72
N LEU A 105 3.19 -22.06 15.12
CA LEU A 105 2.06 -21.40 15.80
C LEU A 105 0.90 -22.34 16.12
N GLY A 106 0.79 -23.49 15.42
CA GLY A 106 -0.32 -24.45 15.62
C GLY A 106 -1.69 -23.90 15.25
N LEU A 107 -1.74 -22.74 14.58
CA LEU A 107 -2.97 -22.09 14.14
C LEU A 107 -3.40 -22.59 12.76
N PRO A 108 -4.71 -22.62 12.48
CA PRO A 108 -5.22 -22.90 11.13
C PRO A 108 -4.98 -21.74 10.14
N VAL A 109 -4.56 -20.58 10.64
CA VAL A 109 -4.21 -19.38 9.89
C VAL A 109 -2.71 -19.13 9.95
N GLU A 110 -2.10 -18.81 8.82
CA GLU A 110 -0.74 -18.27 8.78
C GLU A 110 -0.80 -16.79 9.17
N VAL A 111 0.02 -16.36 10.13
CA VAL A 111 0.11 -14.95 10.53
C VAL A 111 1.55 -14.51 10.38
N ALA A 112 1.79 -13.47 9.59
CA ALA A 112 3.10 -12.93 9.29
C ALA A 112 3.15 -11.44 9.64
N PRO A 113 3.84 -11.02 10.73
CA PRO A 113 4.17 -9.62 10.91
C PRO A 113 5.10 -9.15 9.77
N TYR A 114 4.95 -7.90 9.38
CA TYR A 114 5.80 -7.27 8.37
C TYR A 114 6.18 -5.85 8.76
N PHE A 115 7.28 -5.40 8.17
CA PHE A 115 7.65 -4.00 8.10
C PHE A 115 8.06 -3.68 6.66
N GLY A 116 7.90 -2.43 6.25
CA GLY A 116 8.13 -2.07 4.87
C GLY A 116 8.35 -0.59 4.63
N VAL A 117 8.80 -0.30 3.42
CA VAL A 117 8.93 1.06 2.89
C VAL A 117 7.75 1.36 1.98
N ARG A 118 7.37 2.63 1.90
CA ARG A 118 6.28 3.15 1.05
C ARG A 118 6.78 4.31 0.23
N TYR A 119 6.27 4.42 -0.98
CA TYR A 119 6.37 5.65 -1.76
C TYR A 119 4.98 5.99 -2.28
N ASN A 120 4.44 7.12 -1.83
CA ASN A 120 3.07 7.52 -2.10
C ASN A 120 3.01 8.74 -3.00
N PHE A 121 2.11 8.69 -3.98
CA PHE A 121 1.77 9.80 -4.86
C PHE A 121 0.36 10.26 -4.49
N PHE A 122 0.29 11.31 -3.68
CA PHE A 122 -0.96 11.98 -3.35
C PHE A 122 -1.25 13.04 -4.41
N SER A 123 -2.49 13.06 -4.90
CA SER A 123 -3.01 14.16 -5.72
C SER A 123 -4.46 14.41 -5.40
N GLY A 124 -4.84 15.67 -5.26
CA GLY A 124 -6.22 16.07 -5.01
C GLY A 124 -6.43 17.56 -5.21
N GLY A 125 -7.65 18.01 -5.00
CA GLY A 125 -8.03 19.41 -5.11
C GLY A 125 -9.50 19.54 -5.47
N TYR A 126 -9.85 20.64 -6.12
CA TYR A 126 -11.25 20.92 -6.46
C TYR A 126 -11.42 21.44 -7.88
N THR A 127 -12.62 21.24 -8.41
CA THR A 127 -13.09 21.86 -9.64
C THR A 127 -14.30 22.74 -9.35
N ASP A 128 -14.52 23.73 -10.20
CA ASP A 128 -15.70 24.59 -10.19
C ASP A 128 -16.58 24.26 -11.40
N PRO A 129 -17.61 23.42 -11.23
CA PRO A 129 -18.48 23.02 -12.33
C PRO A 129 -19.43 24.13 -12.80
N GLU A 130 -19.69 25.13 -11.94
CA GLU A 130 -20.74 26.14 -12.12
C GLU A 130 -20.18 27.50 -12.61
N ASP A 131 -18.85 27.61 -12.75
CA ASP A 131 -18.14 28.82 -13.20
C ASP A 131 -18.34 30.04 -12.27
N ASN A 132 -18.47 29.77 -10.97
CA ASN A 132 -18.61 30.76 -9.90
C ASN A 132 -17.28 31.46 -9.55
N LEU A 133 -16.14 30.83 -9.85
CA LEU A 133 -14.78 31.32 -9.67
C LEU A 133 -14.08 31.54 -11.01
N THR A 134 -13.17 32.51 -11.04
CA THR A 134 -12.26 32.69 -12.19
C THR A 134 -11.30 31.49 -12.36
N ILE A 135 -11.01 30.77 -11.27
CA ILE A 135 -10.17 29.56 -11.26
C ILE A 135 -11.08 28.33 -11.35
N LYS A 136 -11.08 27.67 -12.51
CA LYS A 136 -11.98 26.54 -12.81
C LYS A 136 -11.54 25.22 -12.17
N ALA A 137 -10.25 25.06 -11.86
CA ALA A 137 -9.71 23.88 -11.22
C ALA A 137 -8.40 24.20 -10.50
N GLN A 138 -8.18 23.57 -9.36
CA GLN A 138 -6.94 23.64 -8.62
C GLN A 138 -6.52 22.25 -8.15
N THR A 139 -5.26 21.91 -8.36
CA THR A 139 -4.69 20.61 -8.01
C THR A 139 -3.48 20.80 -7.13
N ILE A 140 -3.41 20.01 -6.07
CA ILE A 140 -2.29 19.89 -5.15
C ILE A 140 -1.74 18.47 -5.30
N SER A 141 -0.42 18.33 -5.19
CA SER A 141 0.24 17.03 -5.27
C SER A 141 1.39 16.96 -4.28
N SER A 142 1.57 15.80 -3.67
CA SER A 142 2.65 15.53 -2.72
C SER A 142 3.16 14.11 -2.94
N ASN A 143 4.47 13.97 -3.10
CA ASN A 143 5.13 12.68 -3.21
C ASN A 143 5.92 12.43 -1.95
N GLN A 144 5.62 11.34 -1.25
CA GLN A 144 6.12 11.11 0.10
C GLN A 144 6.75 9.73 0.23
N LEU A 145 7.89 9.69 0.91
CA LEU A 145 8.46 8.44 1.41
C LEU A 145 7.78 8.11 2.74
N GLY A 146 7.50 6.83 2.97
CA GLY A 146 6.91 6.37 4.22
C GLY A 146 7.49 5.06 4.72
N LEU A 147 7.17 4.75 5.97
CA LEU A 147 7.49 3.50 6.65
C LEU A 147 6.21 2.88 7.18
N GLY A 148 6.12 1.56 7.09
CA GLY A 148 4.93 0.81 7.46
C GLY A 148 5.24 -0.42 8.31
N LEU A 149 4.27 -0.79 9.14
CA LEU A 149 4.27 -2.06 9.88
C LEU A 149 2.85 -2.63 9.93
N GLY A 150 2.75 -3.95 9.98
CA GLY A 150 1.45 -4.60 10.06
C GLY A 150 1.53 -6.11 10.21
N VAL A 151 0.37 -6.74 10.11
CA VAL A 151 0.19 -8.19 10.18
C VAL A 151 -0.64 -8.67 8.99
N ARG A 152 -0.09 -9.63 8.26
CA ARG A 152 -0.78 -10.34 7.19
C ARG A 152 -1.24 -11.70 7.70
N ALA A 153 -2.53 -12.00 7.58
CA ALA A 153 -3.09 -13.30 7.89
C ALA A 153 -3.53 -14.01 6.60
N ALA A 154 -3.15 -15.27 6.40
CA ALA A 154 -3.54 -16.07 5.26
C ALA A 154 -4.21 -17.37 5.70
N TYR A 155 -5.40 -17.66 5.15
CA TYR A 155 -6.16 -18.88 5.40
C TYR A 155 -6.33 -19.68 4.10
N PRO A 156 -5.80 -20.91 4.00
CA PRO A 156 -5.97 -21.73 2.80
C PRO A 156 -7.44 -22.07 2.55
N LEU A 157 -7.93 -21.79 1.33
CA LEU A 157 -9.31 -22.09 0.93
C LEU A 157 -9.37 -23.30 0.00
N MET A 158 -8.57 -23.27 -1.07
CA MET A 158 -8.56 -24.28 -2.13
C MET A 158 -7.12 -24.45 -2.64
N PRO A 159 -6.80 -25.51 -3.42
CA PRO A 159 -5.49 -25.64 -4.03
C PRO A 159 -5.09 -24.35 -4.79
N ASN A 160 -3.96 -23.76 -4.40
CA ASN A 160 -3.41 -22.50 -4.93
C ASN A 160 -4.22 -21.23 -4.62
N LEU A 161 -5.16 -21.26 -3.68
CA LEU A 161 -5.96 -20.10 -3.28
C LEU A 161 -6.10 -20.00 -1.76
N SER A 162 -5.71 -18.85 -1.22
CA SER A 162 -5.86 -18.50 0.19
C SER A 162 -6.61 -17.18 0.32
N LEU A 163 -7.43 -17.06 1.36
CA LEU A 163 -7.99 -15.79 1.79
C LEU A 163 -6.92 -15.02 2.56
N VAL A 164 -6.74 -13.73 2.24
CA VAL A 164 -5.79 -12.86 2.93
C VAL A 164 -6.53 -11.74 3.64
N GLY A 165 -6.20 -11.54 4.91
CA GLY A 165 -6.53 -10.34 5.68
C GLY A 165 -5.25 -9.57 5.98
N ASP A 166 -5.27 -8.26 5.83
CA ASP A 166 -4.13 -7.40 6.08
C ASP A 166 -4.54 -6.21 6.95
N LEU A 167 -3.75 -5.94 7.99
CA LEU A 167 -3.94 -4.82 8.89
C LEU A 167 -2.58 -4.21 9.23
N GLY A 168 -2.42 -2.93 8.91
CA GLY A 168 -1.19 -2.21 9.16
C GLY A 168 -1.41 -0.72 9.37
N VAL A 169 -0.33 -0.04 9.76
CA VAL A 169 -0.25 1.40 9.91
C VAL A 169 1.02 1.88 9.22
N ASP A 170 0.86 2.91 8.40
CA ASP A 170 1.95 3.56 7.67
C ASP A 170 2.11 5.02 8.15
N TYR A 171 3.34 5.51 8.15
CA TYR A 171 3.70 6.91 8.44
C TYR A 171 4.45 7.50 7.25
N TYR A 172 4.11 8.73 6.86
CA TYR A 172 4.67 9.45 5.72
C TYR A 172 5.39 10.72 6.17
N PHE A 173 6.56 10.98 5.59
CA PHE A 173 7.40 12.16 5.84
C PHE A 173 7.08 13.33 4.91
#